data_AF-A0A7J4SPK2-F1
#
_entry.id   AF-A0A7J4SPK2-F1
#
_cell.length_a   1.000
_cell.length_b   1.000
_cell.length_c   1.000
_cell.angle_alpha   90.00
_cell.angle_beta   90.00
_cell.angle_gamma   90.00
#
_symmetry.space_group_name_H-M   'P 1'
#
loop_
_entity.id
_entity.type
_entity.pdbx_description
1 polymer ?
#
loop_
_entity_poly.entity_id
_entity_poly.type
_entity_poly.pdbx_seq_one_letter_code
_entity_poly.pdbx_strand_id
1 'polypeptide(L)'
;MVDVDTALKASAYSGRKRSKEDGSKERVSKTLEPFDPAAAFEKEKADAWSMWLVISLAAAFALFQRYVILPSMDGPARSIWLLPLSIVFFLPSIHRLLIPSRFSELYTGGNWFRAGMLFLFTWLAASVAMINPPMGDIASPEVPEGLG
;
A
#
# COMPACT_ATOMS: atom_id res chain seq x y z
N MET A 1 24.71 26.00 19.11
CA MET A 1 24.14 25.17 20.20
C MET A 1 22.93 25.92 20.72
N VAL A 2 21.77 25.27 20.84
CA VAL A 2 20.55 25.89 21.39
C VAL A 2 20.53 25.56 22.88
N ASP A 3 20.52 26.60 23.73
CA ASP A 3 20.53 26.42 25.19
C ASP A 3 19.28 25.67 25.66
N VAL A 4 19.51 24.74 26.58
CA VAL A 4 18.47 23.91 27.20
C VAL A 4 17.39 24.80 27.83
N ASP A 5 17.77 25.95 28.39
CA ASP A 5 16.83 26.92 28.94
C ASP A 5 15.95 27.60 27.88
N THR A 6 16.49 27.81 26.68
CA THR A 6 15.74 28.34 25.53
C THR A 6 14.74 27.29 25.01
N ALA A 7 15.14 26.02 24.97
CA ALA A 7 14.24 24.91 24.63
C ALA A 7 13.15 24.71 25.69
N LEU A 8 13.48 24.81 26.98
CA LEU A 8 12.54 24.67 28.08
C LEU A 8 11.50 25.80 28.08
N LYS A 9 11.92 27.05 27.86
CA LYS A 9 11.01 28.20 27.68
C LYS A 9 10.10 28.03 26.46
N ALA A 10 10.64 27.60 25.32
CA ALA A 10 9.83 27.40 24.11
C ALA A 10 8.73 26.34 24.31
N SER A 11 9.01 25.26 25.05
CA SER A 11 8.02 24.22 25.36
C SER A 11 6.92 24.73 26.31
N ALA A 12 7.27 25.53 27.32
CA ALA A 12 6.33 26.07 28.32
C ALA A 12 5.33 27.08 27.73
N TYR A 13 5.74 27.85 26.72
CA TYR A 13 4.86 28.85 26.08
C TYR A 13 3.96 28.28 24.96
N SER A 14 4.19 27.03 24.51
CA SER A 14 3.35 26.40 23.47
C SER A 14 1.92 26.08 23.93
N GLY A 15 1.64 26.11 25.25
CA GLY A 15 0.36 25.69 25.83
C GLY A 15 -0.73 26.76 25.97
N ARG A 16 -0.46 28.06 25.74
CA ARG A 16 -1.35 29.14 26.24
C ARG A 16 -2.13 29.96 25.19
N LYS A 17 -2.20 29.54 23.93
CA LYS A 17 -3.07 30.24 22.96
C LYS A 17 -3.77 29.29 21.98
N ARG A 18 -4.91 28.74 22.40
CA ARG A 18 -6.06 28.52 21.50
C ARG A 18 -7.37 28.77 22.24
N SER A 19 -8.06 29.78 21.73
CA SER A 19 -9.33 30.34 22.18
C SER A 19 -10.46 29.32 22.10
N LYS A 20 -11.09 29.07 23.26
CA LYS A 20 -12.54 29.06 23.51
C LYS A 20 -13.46 28.93 22.27
N GLU A 21 -13.75 27.72 21.82
CA GLU A 21 -15.06 27.29 21.27
C GLU A 21 -15.06 25.76 21.05
N ASP A 22 -16.25 25.16 21.15
CA ASP A 22 -16.62 23.75 20.98
C ASP A 22 -16.40 22.75 22.14
N GLY A 23 -17.54 22.32 22.67
CA GLY A 23 -17.69 21.31 23.71
C GLY A 23 -17.63 19.87 23.17
N SER A 24 -17.42 18.94 24.09
CA SER A 24 -17.65 17.49 23.94
C SER A 24 -16.69 16.68 23.06
N LYS A 25 -15.38 16.96 23.12
CA LYS A 25 -14.39 15.90 22.86
C LYS A 25 -13.44 15.79 24.03
N GLU A 26 -13.62 14.71 24.79
CA GLU A 26 -12.70 14.19 25.79
C GLU A 26 -11.28 14.32 25.25
N ARG A 27 -10.50 15.22 25.87
CA ARG A 27 -9.12 15.46 25.50
C ARG A 27 -8.35 14.23 25.94
N VAL A 28 -8.23 13.24 25.06
CA VAL A 28 -7.36 12.07 25.24
C VAL A 28 -6.00 12.62 25.66
N SER A 29 -5.62 12.38 26.91
CA SER A 29 -4.35 12.81 27.46
C SER A 29 -3.26 12.23 26.57
N LYS A 30 -2.47 13.09 25.91
CA LYS A 30 -1.27 12.69 25.15
C LYS A 30 -0.12 12.29 26.08
N THR A 31 -0.42 11.51 27.10
CA THR A 31 0.59 10.78 27.85
C THR A 31 1.10 9.73 26.88
N LEU A 32 2.35 9.86 26.44
CA LEU A 32 2.99 8.83 25.62
C LEU A 32 2.92 7.53 26.43
N GLU A 33 2.16 6.55 25.94
CA GLU A 33 2.13 5.24 26.58
C GLU A 33 3.56 4.69 26.62
N PRO A 34 3.98 4.09 27.75
CA PRO A 34 5.28 3.44 27.84
C PRO A 34 5.45 2.46 26.68
N PHE A 35 6.63 2.49 26.05
CA PHE A 35 6.93 1.61 24.92
C PHE A 35 6.89 0.14 25.36
N ASP A 36 6.00 -0.64 24.75
CA ASP A 36 5.96 -2.09 24.93
C ASP A 36 6.68 -2.79 23.75
N PRO A 37 7.84 -3.42 23.99
CA PRO A 37 8.59 -4.10 22.93
C PRO A 37 7.85 -5.31 22.36
N ALA A 38 7.00 -5.98 23.13
CA ALA A 38 6.26 -7.15 22.66
C ALA A 38 5.19 -6.73 21.65
N ALA A 39 4.40 -5.70 21.98
CA ALA A 39 3.40 -5.14 21.07
C ALA A 39 4.04 -4.55 19.80
N ALA A 40 5.20 -3.89 19.92
CA ALA A 40 5.94 -3.37 18.78
C ALA A 40 6.38 -4.50 17.82
N PHE A 41 6.94 -5.58 18.37
CA PHE A 41 7.37 -6.74 17.58
C PHE A 41 6.20 -7.41 16.83
N GLU A 42 5.05 -7.58 17.50
CA GLU A 42 3.86 -8.14 16.86
C GLU A 42 3.35 -7.27 15.71
N LYS A 43 3.41 -5.95 15.88
CA LYS A 43 3.05 -4.98 14.84
C LYS A 43 3.99 -5.03 13.65
N GLU A 44 5.29 -5.11 13.87
CA GLU A 44 6.27 -5.28 12.78
C GLU A 44 6.04 -6.57 12.00
N LYS A 45 5.73 -7.67 12.71
CA LYS A 45 5.38 -8.94 12.08
C LYS A 45 4.09 -8.82 11.25
N ALA A 46 3.07 -8.13 11.77
CA ALA A 46 1.84 -7.86 11.03
C ALA A 46 2.09 -7.01 9.78
N ASP A 47 2.91 -5.96 9.89
CA ASP A 47 3.32 -5.11 8.77
C ASP A 47 4.09 -5.92 7.71
N ALA A 48 4.97 -6.84 8.12
CA ALA A 48 5.68 -7.74 7.20
C ALA A 48 4.74 -8.69 6.44
N TRP A 49 3.78 -9.31 7.14
CA TRP A 49 2.74 -10.13 6.49
C TRP A 49 1.92 -9.31 5.50
N SER A 50 1.56 -8.08 5.87
CA SER A 50 0.85 -7.16 5.00
C SER A 50 1.66 -6.83 3.75
N MET A 51 2.96 -6.55 3.89
CA MET A 51 3.86 -6.25 2.77
C MET A 51 3.93 -7.40 1.77
N TRP A 52 4.21 -8.62 2.25
CA TRP A 52 4.34 -9.79 1.39
C TRP A 52 3.04 -10.12 0.66
N LEU A 53 1.89 -10.01 1.33
CA LEU A 53 0.59 -10.20 0.71
C LEU A 53 0.41 -9.22 -0.46
N VAL A 54 0.65 -7.93 -0.21
CA VAL A 54 0.42 -6.87 -1.20
C VAL A 54 1.37 -6.99 -2.40
N ILE A 55 2.64 -7.27 -2.16
CA ILE A 55 3.64 -7.46 -3.23
C ILE A 55 3.23 -8.65 -4.10
N SER A 56 2.88 -9.78 -3.47
CA SER A 56 2.48 -10.99 -4.19
C SER A 56 1.20 -10.77 -4.99
N LEU A 57 0.21 -10.09 -4.41
CA LEU A 57 -1.04 -9.74 -5.07
C LEU A 57 -0.80 -8.81 -6.28
N ALA A 58 0.03 -7.77 -6.12
CA ALA A 58 0.36 -6.84 -7.20
C ALA A 58 1.10 -7.52 -8.34
N ALA A 59 2.08 -8.37 -8.04
CA ALA A 59 2.82 -9.14 -9.04
C ALA A 59 1.91 -10.14 -9.77
N ALA A 60 1.11 -10.91 -9.04
CA ALA A 60 0.14 -11.83 -9.62
C ALA A 60 -0.89 -11.11 -10.50
N PHE A 61 -1.38 -9.96 -10.05
CA PHE A 61 -2.32 -9.15 -10.81
C PHE A 61 -1.70 -8.57 -12.08
N ALA A 62 -0.44 -8.10 -12.04
CA ALA A 62 0.27 -7.62 -13.23
C ALA A 62 0.41 -8.73 -14.29
N LEU A 63 0.79 -9.95 -13.86
CA LEU A 63 0.86 -11.13 -14.74
C LEU A 63 -0.52 -11.48 -15.33
N PHE A 64 -1.55 -11.53 -14.48
CA PHE A 64 -2.93 -11.82 -14.90
C PHE A 64 -3.45 -10.78 -15.89
N GLN A 65 -3.22 -9.51 -15.62
CA GLN A 65 -3.58 -8.41 -16.52
C GLN A 65 -2.88 -8.57 -17.88
N ARG A 66 -1.58 -8.86 -17.88
CA ARG A 66 -0.77 -8.99 -19.10
C ARG A 66 -1.13 -10.20 -19.96
N TYR A 67 -1.30 -11.37 -19.35
CA TYR A 67 -1.43 -12.64 -20.08
C TYR A 67 -2.86 -13.15 -20.21
N VAL A 68 -3.81 -12.65 -19.42
CA VAL A 68 -5.21 -13.10 -19.46
C VAL A 68 -6.12 -11.97 -19.93
N ILE A 69 -6.08 -10.81 -19.27
CA ILE A 69 -7.02 -9.73 -19.57
C ILE A 69 -6.71 -9.08 -20.93
N LEU A 70 -5.47 -8.63 -21.14
CA LEU A 70 -5.06 -7.94 -22.38
C LEU A 70 -5.34 -8.75 -23.66
N PRO A 71 -4.99 -10.06 -23.74
CA PRO A 71 -5.28 -10.85 -24.94
C PRO A 71 -6.77 -11.12 -25.17
N SER A 72 -7.60 -11.03 -24.13
CA SER A 72 -9.03 -11.33 -24.21
C SER A 72 -9.90 -10.09 -24.46
N MET A 73 -9.30 -8.91 -24.62
CA MET A 73 -10.03 -7.64 -24.80
C MET A 73 -9.99 -7.15 -26.25
N ASP A 74 -11.16 -6.94 -26.85
CA ASP A 74 -11.34 -6.27 -28.15
C ASP A 74 -11.55 -4.74 -28.02
N GLY A 75 -11.45 -4.19 -26.81
CA GLY A 75 -11.81 -2.81 -26.46
C GLY A 75 -10.63 -1.89 -26.11
N PRO A 76 -10.90 -0.60 -25.77
CA PRO A 76 -9.83 0.36 -25.48
C PRO A 76 -9.04 -0.01 -24.23
N ALA A 77 -7.75 -0.31 -24.44
CA ALA A 77 -6.79 -0.73 -23.42
C ALA A 77 -6.59 0.27 -22.26
N ARG A 78 -7.11 1.51 -22.35
CA ARG A 78 -6.99 2.52 -21.29
C ARG A 78 -7.81 2.16 -20.04
N SER A 79 -8.95 1.49 -20.20
CA SER A 79 -9.84 1.14 -19.08
C SER A 79 -9.22 0.12 -18.11
N ILE A 80 -8.30 -0.74 -18.60
CA ILE A 80 -7.64 -1.77 -17.79
C ILE A 80 -6.82 -1.19 -16.64
N TRP A 81 -6.33 0.04 -16.79
CA TRP A 81 -5.53 0.73 -15.80
C TRP A 81 -6.35 1.14 -14.56
N LEU A 82 -7.69 1.13 -14.65
CA LEU A 82 -8.57 1.43 -13.51
C LEU A 82 -8.77 0.23 -12.57
N LEU A 83 -8.64 -0.99 -13.07
CA LEU A 83 -8.78 -2.21 -12.25
C LEU A 83 -7.82 -2.25 -11.05
N PRO A 84 -6.51 -2.04 -11.19
CA PRO A 84 -5.59 -2.07 -10.05
C PRO A 84 -5.86 -0.93 -9.07
N LEU A 85 -6.31 0.24 -9.54
CA LEU A 85 -6.77 1.30 -8.64
C LEU A 85 -8.00 0.84 -7.83
N SER A 86 -8.92 0.09 -8.43
CA SER A 86 -10.09 -0.45 -7.72
C SER A 86 -9.71 -1.48 -6.65
N ILE A 87 -8.68 -2.31 -6.89
CA ILE A 87 -8.23 -3.36 -5.95
C ILE A 87 -7.76 -2.76 -4.62
N VAL A 88 -7.19 -1.54 -4.63
CA VAL A 88 -6.75 -0.85 -3.41
C VAL A 88 -7.89 -0.71 -2.40
N PHE A 89 -9.12 -0.49 -2.86
CA PHE A 89 -10.29 -0.39 -1.98
C PHE A 89 -10.70 -1.74 -1.36
N PHE A 90 -10.35 -2.85 -2.01
CA PHE A 90 -10.62 -4.20 -1.51
C PHE A 90 -9.51 -4.77 -0.62
N LEU A 91 -8.35 -4.10 -0.52
CA LEU A 91 -7.24 -4.55 0.32
C LEU A 91 -7.65 -4.86 1.77
N PRO A 92 -8.47 -4.04 2.48
CA PRO A 92 -8.87 -4.37 3.85
C PRO A 92 -9.63 -5.70 3.94
N SER A 93 -10.49 -5.98 2.95
CA SER A 93 -11.24 -7.24 2.87
C SER A 93 -10.33 -8.42 2.57
N ILE A 94 -9.37 -8.25 1.65
CA ILE A 94 -8.38 -9.28 1.30
C ILE A 94 -7.50 -9.60 2.51
N HIS A 95 -7.06 -8.59 3.27
CA HIS A 95 -6.28 -8.78 4.48
C HIS A 95 -7.03 -9.61 5.53
N ARG A 96 -8.31 -9.29 5.77
CA ARG A 96 -9.14 -10.06 6.72
C ARG A 96 -9.40 -11.50 6.26
N LEU A 97 -9.39 -11.75 4.96
CA LEU A 97 -9.61 -13.08 4.40
C LEU A 97 -8.36 -13.97 4.45
N LEU A 98 -7.19 -13.40 4.14
CA LEU A 98 -5.96 -14.18 3.95
C LEU A 98 -5.03 -14.18 5.17
N ILE A 99 -5.03 -13.11 5.96
CA ILE A 99 -4.14 -12.98 7.12
C ILE A 99 -4.89 -13.49 8.37
N PRO A 100 -4.23 -14.28 9.25
CA PRO A 100 -4.82 -14.69 10.53
C PRO A 100 -5.35 -13.50 11.34
N SER A 101 -6.47 -13.69 12.05
CA SER A 101 -7.18 -12.66 12.81
C SER A 101 -6.25 -11.84 13.70
N ARG A 102 -5.37 -12.53 14.45
CA ARG A 102 -4.25 -12.00 15.24
C ARG A 102 -3.52 -10.81 14.61
N PHE A 103 -3.22 -10.87 13.31
CA PHE A 103 -2.48 -9.82 12.62
C PHE A 103 -3.39 -8.88 11.83
N SER A 104 -4.50 -9.40 11.31
CA SER A 104 -5.46 -8.60 10.53
C SER A 104 -6.16 -7.53 11.37
N GLU A 105 -6.32 -7.75 12.68
CA GLU A 105 -6.94 -6.79 13.60
C GLU A 105 -6.06 -5.56 13.86
N LEU A 106 -4.74 -5.72 13.72
CA LEU A 106 -3.77 -4.62 13.81
C LEU A 106 -3.75 -3.73 12.55
N TYR A 107 -4.51 -4.11 11.51
CA TYR A 107 -4.58 -3.39 10.26
C TYR A 107 -5.50 -2.16 10.35
N THR A 108 -4.90 -0.97 10.35
CA THR A 108 -5.61 0.32 10.48
C THR A 108 -5.67 1.08 9.15
N GLY A 109 -6.38 2.21 9.11
CA GLY A 109 -6.41 3.09 7.93
C GLY A 109 -5.03 3.60 7.48
N GLY A 110 -4.11 3.82 8.42
CA GLY A 110 -2.72 4.20 8.08
C GLY A 110 -1.93 3.05 7.43
N ASN A 111 -2.25 1.80 7.76
CA ASN A 111 -1.70 0.63 7.09
C ASN A 111 -2.30 0.44 5.70
N TRP A 112 -3.59 0.71 5.55
CA TRP A 112 -4.27 0.69 4.26
C TRP A 112 -3.65 1.62 3.23
N PHE A 113 -3.39 2.88 3.60
CA PHE A 113 -2.77 3.82 2.67
C PHE A 113 -1.37 3.37 2.24
N ARG A 114 -0.55 2.90 3.19
CA ARG A 114 0.80 2.37 2.91
C ARG A 114 0.76 1.13 2.01
N ALA A 115 -0.14 0.19 2.31
CA ALA A 115 -0.38 -1.00 1.51
C ALA A 115 -0.90 -0.64 0.11
N GLY A 116 -1.80 0.32 -0.02
CA GLY A 116 -2.30 0.79 -1.32
C GLY A 116 -1.19 1.38 -2.19
N MET A 117 -0.34 2.24 -1.61
CA MET A 117 0.83 2.79 -2.30
C MET A 117 1.80 1.70 -2.74
N LEU A 118 2.11 0.74 -1.85
CA LEU A 118 2.96 -0.41 -2.15
C LEU A 118 2.37 -1.24 -3.29
N PHE A 119 1.07 -1.56 -3.24
CA PHE A 119 0.36 -2.29 -4.28
C PHE A 119 0.52 -1.61 -5.64
N LEU A 120 0.18 -0.32 -5.71
CA LEU A 120 0.20 0.45 -6.95
C LEU A 120 1.61 0.55 -7.52
N PHE A 121 2.61 0.85 -6.70
CA PHE A 121 3.99 0.96 -7.17
C PHE A 121 4.58 -0.38 -7.58
N THR A 122 4.31 -1.47 -6.85
CA THR A 122 4.74 -2.80 -7.27
C THR A 122 4.07 -3.21 -8.58
N TRP A 123 2.77 -2.99 -8.72
CA TRP A 123 2.05 -3.28 -9.95
C TRP A 123 2.57 -2.44 -11.13
N LEU A 124 2.82 -1.15 -10.93
CA LEU A 124 3.35 -0.26 -11.97
C LEU A 124 4.77 -0.70 -12.39
N ALA A 125 5.63 -0.99 -11.42
CA ALA A 125 6.98 -1.47 -11.65
C ALA A 125 6.99 -2.82 -12.39
N ALA A 126 6.14 -3.76 -11.97
CA ALA A 126 5.96 -5.03 -12.66
C ALA A 126 5.46 -4.83 -14.09
N SER A 127 4.44 -3.98 -14.29
CA SER A 127 3.89 -3.67 -15.61
C SER A 127 4.96 -3.10 -16.55
N VAL A 128 5.78 -2.17 -16.07
CA VAL A 128 6.91 -1.62 -16.86
C VAL A 128 7.96 -2.68 -17.15
N ALA A 129 8.33 -3.50 -16.15
CA ALA A 129 9.29 -4.59 -16.35
C ALA A 129 8.82 -5.59 -17.42
N MET A 130 7.50 -5.80 -17.54
CA MET A 130 6.90 -6.70 -18.53
C MET A 130 6.82 -6.13 -19.95
N ILE A 131 7.03 -4.82 -20.14
CA ILE A 131 7.07 -4.22 -21.49
C ILE A 131 8.38 -4.61 -22.21
N ASN A 132 9.42 -5.00 -21.49
CA ASN A 132 10.72 -5.29 -22.08
C ASN A 132 10.72 -6.57 -22.96
N PRO A 133 11.56 -6.62 -24.01
CA PRO A 133 11.47 -7.60 -25.11
C PRO A 133 11.49 -9.11 -24.77
N PRO A 134 11.98 -9.64 -23.63
CA PRO A 134 11.78 -11.08 -23.34
C PRO A 134 10.35 -11.43 -22.87
N MET A 135 9.60 -10.48 -22.32
CA MET A 135 8.22 -10.69 -21.82
C MET A 135 7.18 -9.87 -22.60
N GLY A 136 7.66 -8.86 -23.32
CA GLY A 136 6.92 -7.95 -24.16
C GLY A 136 6.58 -8.51 -25.53
N ASP A 137 7.46 -9.36 -26.07
CA ASP A 137 7.35 -9.95 -27.40
C ASP A 137 6.55 -11.25 -27.35
N ILE A 138 5.23 -11.13 -27.51
CA ILE A 138 4.27 -12.25 -27.54
C ILE A 138 3.76 -12.46 -28.97
N ALA A 139 4.41 -11.85 -29.98
CA ALA A 139 4.10 -12.11 -31.37
C ALA A 139 4.53 -13.55 -31.72
N SER A 140 3.69 -14.26 -32.47
CA SER A 140 4.12 -15.54 -33.06
C SER A 140 5.29 -15.27 -34.00
N PRO A 141 6.33 -16.14 -34.04
CA PRO A 141 7.41 -15.98 -35.01
C PRO A 141 6.78 -15.87 -36.41
N GLU A 142 7.09 -14.79 -37.12
CA GLU A 142 6.64 -14.60 -38.50
C GLU A 142 7.12 -15.81 -39.31
N VAL A 143 6.17 -16.62 -39.80
CA VAL A 143 6.49 -17.69 -40.73
C VAL A 143 6.81 -17.00 -42.05
N PRO A 144 8.02 -17.16 -42.63
CA PRO A 144 8.36 -16.50 -43.89
C PRO A 144 7.33 -16.87 -44.96
N GLU A 145 6.71 -15.88 -45.60
CA GLU A 145 5.92 -16.10 -46.81
C GLU A 145 6.84 -16.70 -47.88
N GLY A 146 6.79 -18.02 -48.07
CA GLY A 146 7.63 -18.70 -49.06
C GLY A 146 7.89 -20.19 -48.89
N LEU A 147 7.35 -20.85 -47.85
CA LEU A 147 7.38 -22.31 -47.74
C LEU A 147 5.96 -22.87 -47.79
N GLY A 148 5.41 -22.90 -49.00
CA GLY A 148 4.19 -23.58 -49.39
C GLY A 148 4.37 -24.20 -50.77
#